data_AF-A0AAQ3SB88-F1
#
_entry.id   AF-A0AAQ3SB88-F1
#
_cell.length_a   1.000
_cell.length_b   1.000
_cell.length_c   1.000
_cell.angle_alpha   90.00
_cell.angle_beta   90.00
_cell.angle_gamma   90.00
#
_symmetry.space_group_name_H-M   'P 1'
#
loop_
_entity.id
_entity.type
_entity.pdbx_description
1 polymer ?
#
loop_
_entity_poly.entity_id
_entity_poly.type
_entity_poly.pdbx_seq_one_letter_code
_entity_poly.pdbx_strand_id
1 'polypeptide(L)'
;MVLKEDLEKSGRFNIVSKDNGVPVVAFSLTDRSQYDEYKISEMLRHGWIVPAYPMPPAAQHINVLRVVIRAEFSCTLVERLVYDIYNVVHELEKMHSPTIPNNFKEEKKMLVKSEVKKSAMDAEKEVIVEESNKRKKIMAA
;
A
#
# COMPACT_ATOMS: atom_id res chain seq x y z
N MET A 1 -12.84 -12.25 17.14
CA MET A 1 -12.68 -11.00 17.92
C MET A 1 -12.44 -9.88 16.93
N VAL A 2 -13.30 -8.85 16.91
CA VAL A 2 -13.39 -7.83 15.84
C VAL A 2 -12.01 -7.23 15.47
N LEU A 3 -11.22 -6.85 16.48
CA LEU A 3 -9.88 -6.27 16.28
C LEU A 3 -8.94 -7.19 15.47
N LYS A 4 -8.90 -8.49 15.82
CA LYS A 4 -8.01 -9.46 15.16
C LYS A 4 -8.41 -9.64 13.71
N GLU A 5 -9.70 -9.86 13.47
CA GLU A 5 -10.24 -10.12 12.13
C GLU A 5 -10.02 -8.93 11.20
N ASP A 6 -10.18 -7.70 11.68
CA ASP A 6 -9.95 -6.52 10.85
C ASP A 6 -8.45 -6.34 10.53
N LEU A 7 -7.57 -6.50 11.52
CA LEU A 7 -6.13 -6.45 11.27
C LEU A 7 -5.69 -7.54 10.27
N GLU A 8 -6.24 -8.75 10.34
CA GLU A 8 -5.97 -9.82 9.37
C GLU A 8 -6.48 -9.49 7.97
N LYS A 9 -7.69 -8.92 7.82
CA LYS A 9 -8.25 -8.49 6.53
C LYS A 9 -7.37 -7.47 5.81
N SER A 10 -6.58 -6.69 6.55
CA SER A 10 -5.67 -5.71 5.95
C SER A 10 -4.52 -6.35 5.17
N GLY A 11 -4.14 -7.58 5.50
CA GLY A 11 -2.98 -8.28 4.91
C GLY A 11 -1.61 -7.67 5.27
N ARG A 12 -1.57 -6.61 6.07
CA ARG A 12 -0.33 -5.87 6.42
C ARG A 12 0.29 -6.30 7.74
N PHE A 13 -0.50 -6.99 8.56
CA PHE A 13 -0.11 -7.40 9.90
C PHE A 13 -0.19 -8.92 10.02
N ASN A 14 0.76 -9.49 10.76
CA ASN A 14 0.74 -10.87 11.18
C ASN A 14 0.33 -10.94 12.66
N ILE A 15 -0.68 -11.75 12.98
CA ILE A 15 -1.15 -11.92 14.36
C ILE A 15 -0.30 -12.99 15.06
N VAL A 16 0.32 -12.60 16.17
CA VAL A 16 1.19 -13.45 16.99
C VAL A 16 0.43 -13.99 18.22
N SER A 17 -0.62 -13.31 18.66
CA SER A 17 -1.44 -13.73 19.80
C SER A 17 -2.33 -14.93 19.47
N LYS A 18 -2.48 -15.83 20.44
CA LYS A 18 -3.43 -16.96 20.39
C LYS A 18 -4.81 -16.52 20.87
N ASP A 19 -5.85 -17.20 20.39
CA ASP A 19 -7.24 -16.92 20.77
C ASP A 19 -7.62 -17.41 22.17
N ASN A 20 -6.78 -18.25 22.78
CA ASN A 20 -7.05 -18.86 24.08
C ASN A 20 -6.12 -18.28 25.16
N GLY A 21 -6.71 -17.72 26.22
CA GLY A 21 -5.98 -17.18 27.38
C GLY A 21 -6.32 -15.72 27.66
N VAL A 22 -5.29 -14.90 27.89
CA VAL A 22 -5.43 -13.47 28.20
C VAL A 22 -6.00 -12.73 26.97
N PRO A 23 -6.98 -11.82 27.13
CA PRO A 23 -7.56 -11.06 26.02
C PRO A 23 -6.57 -10.01 25.52
N VAL A 24 -5.58 -10.45 24.75
CA VAL A 24 -4.51 -9.64 24.18
C VAL A 24 -4.40 -9.89 22.68
N VAL A 25 -4.23 -8.82 21.92
CA VAL A 25 -3.84 -8.90 20.51
C VAL A 25 -2.40 -8.44 20.38
N ALA A 26 -1.54 -9.34 19.95
CA ALA A 26 -0.16 -9.04 19.61
C ALA A 26 0.01 -9.24 18.12
N PHE A 27 0.55 -8.24 17.43
CA PHE A 27 0.72 -8.29 15.98
C PHE A 27 2.01 -7.59 15.54
N SER A 28 2.59 -8.05 14.45
CA SER A 28 3.78 -7.48 13.82
C SER A 28 3.48 -7.06 12.39
N LEU A 29 4.32 -6.22 11.79
CA LEU A 29 4.21 -5.92 10.37
C LEU A 29 4.67 -7.12 9.53
N THR A 30 4.01 -7.33 8.38
CA THR A 30 4.44 -8.31 7.38
C THR A 30 5.63 -7.80 6.57
N ASP A 31 5.62 -6.51 6.22
CA ASP A 31 6.73 -5.83 5.55
C ASP A 31 7.25 -4.68 6.43
N ARG A 32 8.56 -4.70 6.68
CA ARG A 32 9.30 -3.72 7.51
C ARG A 32 10.28 -2.89 6.68
N SER A 33 10.14 -2.90 5.35
CA SER A 33 11.06 -2.23 4.42
C SER A 33 11.08 -0.70 4.56
N GLN A 34 9.93 -0.10 4.82
CA GLN A 34 9.73 1.35 4.81
C GLN A 34 9.55 1.97 6.20
N TYR A 35 8.94 1.24 7.13
CA TYR A 35 8.68 1.67 8.49
C TYR A 35 8.62 0.47 9.42
N ASP A 36 8.74 0.72 10.72
CA ASP A 36 8.71 -0.30 11.76
C ASP A 36 7.55 -0.10 12.75
N GLU A 37 7.38 -1.10 13.61
CA GLU A 37 6.36 -1.14 14.65
C GLU A 37 6.56 -0.01 15.68
N TYR A 38 7.81 0.42 15.91
CA TYR A 38 8.11 1.53 16.81
C TYR A 38 7.58 2.86 16.25
N LYS A 39 7.69 3.08 14.93
CA LYS A 39 7.16 4.26 14.27
C LYS A 39 5.63 4.31 14.32
N ILE A 40 4.98 3.17 14.09
CA ILE A 40 3.52 3.04 14.25
C ILE A 40 3.12 3.37 15.70
N SER A 41 3.82 2.79 16.69
CA SER A 41 3.60 3.06 18.11
C SER A 41 3.74 4.55 18.44
N GLU A 42 4.77 5.22 17.89
CA GLU A 42 4.97 6.65 18.05
C GLU A 42 3.81 7.48 17.47
N MET A 43 3.39 7.19 16.24
CA MET A 43 2.30 7.92 15.59
C MET A 43 0.94 7.69 16.25
N LEU A 44 0.72 6.51 16.86
CA LEU A 44 -0.48 6.22 17.63
C LEU A 44 -0.56 6.99 18.96
N ARG A 45 0.55 7.58 19.46
CA ARG A 45 0.57 8.33 20.74
C ARG A 45 -0.34 9.56 20.79
N HIS A 46 -0.99 9.92 19.69
CA HIS A 46 -1.99 11.01 19.61
C HIS A 46 -3.37 10.65 20.18
N GLY A 47 -3.46 9.59 21.00
CA GLY A 47 -4.72 9.14 21.61
C GLY A 47 -4.65 7.70 22.09
N TRP A 48 -3.69 6.92 21.59
CA TRP A 48 -3.52 5.52 21.92
C TRP A 48 -2.12 5.23 22.48
N ILE A 49 -2.05 4.41 23.52
CA ILE A 49 -0.77 3.92 24.05
C ILE A 49 -0.65 2.45 23.66
N VAL A 50 -0.05 2.19 22.50
CA VAL A 50 0.21 0.84 22.00
C VAL A 50 1.71 0.58 22.06
N PRO A 51 2.21 -0.22 23.03
CA PRO A 51 3.63 -0.51 23.14
C PRO A 51 4.12 -1.38 21.98
N ALA A 52 5.29 -1.04 21.46
CA ALA A 52 6.09 -1.89 20.57
C ALA A 52 7.32 -2.42 21.33
N TYR A 53 7.64 -3.70 21.17
CA TYR A 53 8.81 -4.32 21.80
C TYR A 53 9.35 -5.50 20.97
N PRO A 54 10.64 -5.86 21.11
CA PRO A 54 11.21 -7.00 20.41
C PRO A 54 10.77 -8.30 21.10
N MET A 55 10.62 -9.36 20.30
CA MET A 55 10.37 -10.70 20.82
C MET A 55 11.59 -11.23 21.62
N PRO A 56 11.42 -12.30 22.43
CA PRO A 56 12.48 -12.88 23.25
C PRO A 56 13.74 -13.27 22.45
N PRO A 57 14.89 -13.57 23.10
CA PRO A 57 16.20 -13.75 22.45
C PRO A 57 16.24 -14.61 21.17
N ALA A 58 15.39 -15.64 21.06
CA ALA A 58 15.30 -16.49 19.89
C ALA A 58 14.58 -15.87 18.67
N ALA A 59 13.91 -14.73 18.85
CA ALA A 59 13.07 -14.07 17.84
C ALA A 59 13.20 -12.53 17.85
N GLN A 60 14.28 -11.97 18.43
CA GLN A 60 14.46 -10.50 18.58
C GLN A 60 14.35 -9.67 17.30
N HIS A 61 14.52 -10.29 16.13
CA HIS A 61 14.34 -9.65 14.82
C HIS A 61 12.86 -9.28 14.54
N ILE A 62 11.92 -9.86 15.28
CA ILE A 62 10.48 -9.57 15.21
C ILE A 62 10.14 -8.58 16.32
N ASN A 63 9.61 -7.43 15.92
CA ASN A 63 8.99 -6.51 16.86
C ASN A 63 7.48 -6.68 16.80
N VAL A 64 6.83 -6.53 17.94
CA VAL A 64 5.37 -6.68 18.06
C VAL A 64 4.76 -5.47 18.72
N LEU A 65 3.58 -5.09 18.24
CA LEU A 65 2.65 -4.20 18.90
C LEU A 65 1.72 -5.03 19.77
N ARG A 66 1.40 -4.55 20.99
CA ARG A 66 0.51 -5.27 21.92
C ARG A 66 -0.63 -4.40 22.39
N VAL A 67 -1.86 -4.86 22.14
CA VAL A 67 -3.10 -4.26 22.64
C VAL A 67 -3.74 -5.21 23.64
N VAL A 68 -3.93 -4.74 24.88
CA VAL A 68 -4.60 -5.52 25.94
C VAL A 68 -6.04 -5.04 26.04
N ILE A 69 -7.00 -5.96 25.89
CA ILE A 69 -8.42 -5.65 25.97
C ILE A 69 -8.89 -5.82 27.42
N ARG A 70 -9.44 -4.74 27.99
CA ARG A 70 -10.02 -4.69 29.34
C ARG A 70 -11.54 -4.67 29.24
N ALA A 71 -12.25 -4.88 30.35
CA ALA A 71 -13.73 -4.93 30.32
C ALA A 71 -14.37 -3.62 29.85
N GLU A 72 -13.69 -2.48 30.05
CA GLU A 72 -14.13 -1.15 29.62
C GLU A 72 -13.81 -0.86 28.15
N PHE A 73 -13.13 -1.77 27.45
CA PHE A 73 -12.77 -1.61 26.05
C PHE A 73 -13.94 -2.01 25.16
N SER A 74 -14.85 -1.06 24.94
CA SER A 74 -16.06 -1.26 24.14
C SER A 74 -15.76 -1.53 22.66
N CYS A 75 -16.71 -2.15 21.95
CA CYS A 75 -16.59 -2.38 20.51
C CYS A 75 -16.33 -1.07 19.73
N THR A 76 -16.94 0.04 20.13
CA THR A 76 -16.70 1.35 19.51
C THR A 76 -15.25 1.83 19.68
N LEU A 77 -14.61 1.55 20.82
CA LEU A 77 -13.19 1.86 21.01
C LEU A 77 -12.30 0.97 20.15
N VAL A 78 -12.68 -0.31 19.98
CA VAL A 78 -11.97 -1.23 19.07
C VAL A 78 -12.02 -0.71 17.63
N GLU A 79 -13.21 -0.39 17.12
CA GLU A 79 -13.39 0.14 15.77
C GLU A 79 -12.60 1.43 15.56
N ARG A 80 -12.61 2.32 16.57
CA ARG A 80 -11.84 3.57 16.52
C ARG A 80 -10.34 3.30 16.48
N LEU A 81 -9.84 2.38 17.29
CA LEU A 81 -8.43 2.00 17.30
C LEU A 81 -8.01 1.43 15.94
N VAL A 82 -8.80 0.53 15.36
CA VAL A 82 -8.56 -0.05 14.03
C VAL A 82 -8.47 1.06 12.97
N TYR A 83 -9.43 1.99 12.98
CA TYR A 83 -9.44 3.13 12.07
C TYR A 83 -8.18 4.00 12.21
N ASP A 84 -7.79 4.33 13.44
CA ASP A 84 -6.60 5.14 13.69
C ASP A 84 -5.30 4.41 13.29
N ILE A 85 -5.21 3.08 13.50
CA ILE A 85 -4.10 2.24 13.02
C ILE A 85 -3.99 2.32 11.49
N TYR A 86 -5.10 2.15 10.77
CA TYR A 86 -5.07 2.24 9.31
C TYR A 86 -4.68 3.61 8.80
N ASN A 87 -5.16 4.68 9.44
CA ASN A 87 -4.76 6.03 9.07
C ASN A 87 -3.26 6.24 9.27
N VAL A 88 -2.69 5.79 10.40
CA VAL A 88 -1.25 5.89 10.67
C VAL A 88 -0.45 5.14 9.61
N VAL A 89 -0.85 3.91 9.28
CA VAL A 89 -0.21 3.11 8.22
C VAL A 89 -0.28 3.83 6.87
N HIS A 90 -1.45 4.34 6.51
CA HIS A 90 -1.66 5.05 5.24
C HIS A 90 -0.81 6.33 5.14
N GLU A 91 -0.69 7.09 6.23
CA GLU A 91 0.18 8.26 6.30
C GLU A 91 1.66 7.88 6.20
N LEU A 92 2.08 6.79 6.84
CA LEU A 92 3.43 6.26 6.70
C LEU A 92 3.73 5.85 5.25
N GLU A 93 2.78 5.21 4.56
CA GLU A 93 2.96 4.85 3.16
C GLU A 93 3.07 6.05 2.23
N LYS A 94 2.30 7.12 2.48
CA LYS A 94 2.43 8.35 1.70
C LYS A 94 3.78 9.04 1.90
N MET A 95 4.31 9.01 3.11
CA MET A 95 5.61 9.60 3.43
C MET A 95 6.78 8.83 2.80
N HIS A 96 6.71 7.50 2.75
CA HIS A 96 7.80 6.64 2.28
C HIS A 96 7.62 6.13 0.86
N SER A 97 6.47 6.38 0.22
CA SER A 97 6.35 6.23 -1.22
C SER A 97 7.49 7.02 -1.84
N PRO A 98 8.42 6.38 -2.58
CA PRO A 98 9.46 7.11 -3.26
C PRO A 98 8.74 8.17 -4.08
N THR A 99 9.05 9.43 -3.78
CA THR A 99 8.68 10.52 -4.67
C THR A 99 9.44 10.21 -5.94
N ILE A 100 8.81 9.50 -6.87
CA ILE A 100 9.27 9.45 -8.24
C ILE A 100 9.43 10.94 -8.60
N PRO A 101 10.64 11.42 -8.96
CA PRO A 101 10.75 12.78 -9.48
C PRO A 101 9.69 12.91 -10.57
N ASN A 102 8.86 13.96 -10.48
CA ASN A 102 7.67 14.21 -11.29
C ASN A 102 8.03 14.39 -12.79
N ASN A 103 8.51 13.32 -13.43
CA ASN A 103 8.70 13.17 -14.86
C ASN A 103 7.87 11.98 -15.41
N PHE A 104 6.80 11.57 -14.72
CA PHE A 104 5.82 10.61 -15.25
C PHE A 104 4.36 11.01 -14.98
N LYS A 105 4.08 12.33 -14.98
CA LYS A 105 2.73 12.86 -15.23
C LYS A 105 2.55 13.10 -16.73
N GLU A 106 2.51 12.04 -17.53
CA GLU A 106 1.94 12.15 -18.90
C GLU A 106 1.31 10.84 -19.42
N GLU A 107 1.74 9.66 -18.99
CA GLU A 107 1.28 8.42 -19.64
C GLU A 107 -0.12 7.90 -19.20
N LYS A 108 -0.60 8.18 -17.98
CA LYS A 108 -1.97 7.74 -17.58
C LYS A 108 -3.11 8.67 -18.01
N LYS A 109 -2.82 9.81 -18.67
CA LYS A 109 -3.85 10.64 -19.32
C LYS A 109 -4.13 10.22 -20.77
N MET A 110 -3.29 9.33 -21.34
CA MET A 110 -3.40 8.89 -22.73
C MET A 110 -4.35 7.70 -22.94
N LEU A 111 -4.56 6.83 -21.93
CA LEU A 111 -5.38 5.63 -22.09
C LEU A 111 -6.89 5.85 -22.04
N VAL A 112 -7.38 6.96 -21.47
CA VAL A 112 -8.83 7.27 -21.39
C VAL A 112 -9.32 8.06 -22.62
N LYS A 113 -8.41 8.58 -23.46
CA LYS A 113 -8.77 9.41 -24.63
C LYS A 113 -8.76 8.65 -25.97
N SER A 114 -8.21 7.44 -26.02
CA SER A 114 -8.06 6.66 -27.26
C SER A 114 -9.31 5.89 -27.68
N GLU A 115 -10.27 5.62 -26.79
CA GLU A 115 -11.54 4.97 -27.16
C GLU A 115 -12.53 5.88 -27.89
N VAL A 116 -12.32 7.21 -27.92
CA VAL A 116 -13.25 8.17 -28.55
C VAL A 116 -12.79 8.66 -29.94
N LYS A 117 -11.59 8.30 -30.42
CA LYS A 117 -11.09 8.72 -31.76
C LYS A 117 -10.86 7.56 -32.74
N LYS A 118 -11.61 6.48 -32.61
CA LYS A 118 -11.49 5.28 -33.46
C LYS A 118 -12.14 5.40 -34.86
N SER A 119 -12.45 6.59 -35.37
CA SER A 119 -13.25 6.73 -36.60
C SER A 119 -12.76 7.76 -37.63
N ALA A 120 -11.55 8.31 -37.54
CA ALA A 120 -11.14 9.40 -38.44
C ALA A 120 -9.72 9.35 -39.03
N MET A 121 -8.94 8.29 -38.84
CA MET A 121 -7.54 8.27 -39.30
C MET A 121 -7.09 6.92 -39.88
N ASP A 122 -7.88 6.31 -40.77
CA ASP A 122 -7.47 5.12 -41.54
C ASP A 122 -7.28 5.40 -43.05
N ALA A 123 -7.56 6.62 -43.53
CA ALA A 123 -7.46 6.96 -44.96
C ALA A 123 -6.13 7.60 -45.40
N GLU A 124 -5.25 8.01 -44.47
CA GLU A 124 -4.05 8.80 -44.82
C GLU A 124 -2.72 8.04 -44.67
N LYS A 125 -2.75 6.75 -44.34
CA LYS A 125 -1.52 5.93 -44.19
C LYS A 125 -1.17 5.05 -45.38
N GLU A 126 -2.04 4.86 -46.37
CA GLU A 126 -1.66 4.14 -47.60
C GLU A 126 -0.86 5.02 -48.58
N VAL A 127 -1.12 6.34 -48.63
CA VAL A 127 -0.51 7.22 -49.65
C VAL A 127 0.98 7.52 -49.39
N ILE A 128 1.43 7.52 -48.12
CA ILE A 128 2.83 7.86 -47.76
C ILE A 128 3.78 6.66 -47.95
N VAL A 129 3.24 5.44 -47.90
CA VAL A 129 4.02 4.20 -48.06
C VAL A 129 4.34 3.92 -49.53
N GLU A 130 3.45 4.29 -50.45
CA GLU A 130 3.63 4.11 -51.90
C GLU A 130 4.75 5.00 -52.47
N GLU A 131 4.84 6.25 -52.01
CA GLU A 131 5.78 7.25 -52.56
C GLU A 131 7.24 7.03 -52.11
N SER A 132 7.41 6.41 -50.93
CA SER A 132 8.72 6.05 -50.38
C SER A 132 9.34 4.85 -51.11
N ASN A 133 8.52 3.93 -51.60
CA ASN A 133 8.99 2.75 -52.34
C ASN A 133 9.37 3.07 -53.79
N LYS A 134 8.76 4.11 -54.38
CA LYS A 134 9.12 4.62 -55.71
C LYS A 134 10.49 5.31 -55.74
N ARG A 135 10.86 6.02 -54.67
CA ARG A 135 12.17 6.70 -54.57
C ARG A 135 13.33 5.73 -54.30
N LYS A 136 13.12 4.64 -53.56
CA LYS A 136 14.15 3.62 -53.33
C LYS A 136 14.46 2.76 -54.58
N LYS A 137 13.52 2.66 -55.53
CA LYS A 137 13.73 1.91 -56.78
C LYS A 137 14.50 2.69 -57.85
N ILE A 138 14.63 4.02 -57.71
CA ILE A 138 15.31 4.90 -58.70
C ILE A 138 16.80 5.10 -58.37
N MET A 139 17.26 4.85 -57.13
CA MET A 139 18.67 5.00 -56.73
C MET A 139 19.50 3.71 -56.80
N ALA A 140 18.93 2.61 -57.30
CA ALA A 140 19.59 1.29 -57.38
C ALA A 140 19.71 0.73 -58.81
N ALA A 141 19.62 1.60 -59.83
CA ALA A 141 19.83 1.28 -61.24
C ALA A 141 20.94 2.15 -61.84
#